data_AF-A0AAX1N0I8-F1
#
_entry.id   AF-A0AAX1N0I8-F1
#
_cell.length_a   1.000
_cell.length_b   1.000
_cell.length_c   1.000
_cell.angle_alpha   90.00
_cell.angle_beta   90.00
_cell.angle_gamma   90.00
#
_symmetry.space_group_name_H-M   'P 1'
#
loop_
_entity.id
_entity.type
_entity.pdbx_description
1 polymer ?
#
loop_
_entity_poly.entity_id
_entity_poly.type
_entity_poly.pdbx_seq_one_letter_code
_entity_poly.pdbx_strand_id
1 'polypeptide(L)'
;MQELLHSFWQKKLSFDVKTGCILIGIFCFPRFLLVLHANQTSSYQFIGLVMTIYAITPFLFLNKAGRKHIGLQLPQNYNWLMLALIIGVSFSLLLYVVGILLYSDSYQNWYVYIGKSYNIQEGMPADQKLIMFFIMAITGMIFSPIGEEFLFRGLIHESFAASLGDQKASMIDSLAFAITHISHFGLVFINNQWDFYLLPCLLWVAGMYVVSRLFFYYKMKIQSIWGAVLCHSGFNLGMTYCIFYLL
;
A
#
# COMPACT_ATOMS: atom_id res chain seq x y z
N MET A 1 -14.10 -13.51 -19.15
CA MET A 1 -13.28 -12.48 -18.47
C MET A 1 -12.83 -11.35 -19.40
N GLN A 2 -12.48 -11.62 -20.65
CA GLN A 2 -12.04 -10.59 -21.60
C GLN A 2 -13.09 -9.49 -21.85
N GLU A 3 -14.37 -9.83 -21.81
CA GLU A 3 -15.50 -8.88 -21.88
C GLU A 3 -15.55 -7.84 -20.74
N LEU A 4 -14.74 -7.99 -19.68
CA LEU A 4 -14.62 -7.00 -18.60
C LEU A 4 -13.75 -5.79 -19.00
N LEU A 5 -12.93 -5.92 -20.04
CA LEU A 5 -12.14 -4.84 -20.61
C LEU A 5 -13.00 -3.96 -21.55
N HIS A 6 -12.60 -2.70 -21.72
CA HIS A 6 -13.10 -1.91 -22.85
C HIS A 6 -12.76 -2.57 -24.19
N SER A 7 -13.64 -2.44 -25.19
CA SER A 7 -13.51 -3.09 -26.51
C SER A 7 -12.16 -2.84 -27.19
N PHE A 8 -11.58 -1.65 -26.98
CA PHE A 8 -10.24 -1.31 -27.48
C PHE A 8 -9.14 -2.22 -26.91
N TRP A 9 -9.22 -2.55 -25.62
CA TRP A 9 -8.22 -3.36 -24.91
C TRP A 9 -8.43 -4.86 -25.06
N GLN A 10 -9.65 -5.31 -25.36
CA GLN A 10 -9.98 -6.74 -25.52
C GLN A 10 -9.08 -7.47 -26.52
N LYS A 11 -8.62 -6.78 -27.57
CA LYS A 11 -7.73 -7.37 -28.60
C LYS A 11 -6.25 -7.37 -28.21
N LYS A 12 -5.87 -6.59 -27.19
CA LYS A 12 -4.47 -6.33 -26.82
C LYS A 12 -4.09 -6.92 -25.46
N LEU A 13 -5.08 -7.12 -24.59
CA LEU A 13 -4.90 -7.57 -23.22
C LEU A 13 -5.85 -8.72 -22.91
N SER A 14 -5.34 -9.65 -22.12
CA SER A 14 -6.06 -10.80 -21.57
C SER A 14 -5.79 -10.87 -20.08
N PHE A 15 -6.80 -11.27 -19.30
CA PHE A 15 -6.59 -11.57 -17.89
C PHE A 15 -5.90 -12.93 -17.76
N ASP A 16 -4.57 -12.88 -17.79
CA ASP A 16 -3.71 -14.03 -17.63
C ASP A 16 -2.49 -13.67 -16.78
N VAL A 17 -1.76 -14.72 -16.39
CA VAL A 17 -0.54 -14.60 -15.57
C VAL A 17 0.49 -13.67 -16.23
N LYS A 18 0.59 -13.67 -17.56
CA LYS A 18 1.55 -12.84 -18.30
C LYS A 18 1.23 -11.36 -18.12
N THR A 19 -0.02 -10.97 -18.32
CA THR A 19 -0.50 -9.60 -18.12
C THR A 19 -0.33 -9.19 -16.67
N GLY A 20 -0.66 -10.06 -15.70
CA GLY A 20 -0.43 -9.80 -14.28
C GLY A 20 1.03 -9.48 -13.96
N CYS A 21 1.98 -10.28 -14.46
CA CYS A 21 3.41 -10.03 -14.29
C CYS A 21 3.88 -8.74 -14.97
N ILE A 22 3.36 -8.42 -16.17
CA ILE A 22 3.68 -7.17 -16.87
C ILE A 22 3.19 -5.97 -16.07
N LEU A 23 1.96 -6.01 -15.54
CA LEU A 23 1.41 -4.94 -14.71
C LEU A 23 2.23 -4.74 -13.44
N ILE A 24 2.62 -5.83 -12.76
CA ILE A 24 3.54 -5.76 -11.61
C ILE A 24 4.82 -5.05 -12.02
N GLY A 25 5.47 -5.47 -13.12
CA GLY A 25 6.71 -4.85 -13.59
C GLY A 25 6.56 -3.36 -13.90
N ILE A 26 5.55 -2.99 -14.69
CA ILE A 26 5.31 -1.61 -15.14
C ILE A 26 4.99 -0.68 -13.98
N PHE A 27 4.25 -1.14 -12.97
CA PHE A 27 3.85 -0.27 -11.87
C PHE A 27 4.83 -0.33 -10.69
N CYS A 28 5.23 -1.53 -10.25
CA CYS A 28 6.06 -1.69 -9.06
C CYS A 28 7.48 -1.17 -9.27
N PHE A 29 8.09 -1.41 -10.43
CA PHE A 29 9.49 -1.02 -10.66
C PHE A 29 9.68 0.52 -10.67
N PRO A 30 8.89 1.32 -11.42
CA PRO A 30 8.99 2.77 -11.33
C PRO A 30 8.68 3.33 -9.94
N ARG A 31 7.65 2.79 -9.26
CA ARG A 31 7.35 3.19 -7.87
C ARG A 31 8.53 2.92 -6.96
N PHE A 32 9.15 1.76 -7.08
CA PHE A 32 10.30 1.37 -6.27
C PHE A 32 11.44 2.38 -6.41
N LEU A 33 11.81 2.71 -7.65
CA LEU A 33 12.86 3.70 -7.94
C LEU A 33 12.50 5.11 -7.44
N LEU A 34 11.24 5.53 -7.59
CA LEU A 34 10.78 6.83 -7.11
C LEU A 34 10.84 6.94 -5.60
N VAL A 35 10.49 5.88 -4.86
CA VAL A 35 10.62 5.87 -3.39
C VAL A 35 12.09 5.89 -2.97
N LEU A 36 12.97 5.14 -3.65
CA LEU A 36 14.41 5.22 -3.38
C LEU A 36 14.96 6.64 -3.61
N HIS A 37 14.55 7.29 -4.70
CA HIS A 37 14.91 8.69 -4.96
C HIS A 37 14.33 9.65 -3.92
N ALA A 38 13.10 9.41 -3.46
CA ALA A 38 12.47 10.19 -2.40
C ALA A 38 13.21 10.05 -1.06
N ASN A 39 13.76 8.87 -0.75
CA ASN A 39 14.62 8.68 0.42
C ASN A 39 15.94 9.47 0.34
N GLN A 40 16.49 9.64 -0.87
CA GLN A 40 17.71 10.43 -1.06
C GLN A 40 17.46 11.94 -0.98
N THR A 41 16.32 12.39 -1.50
CA THR A 41 16.01 13.82 -1.67
C THR A 41 15.07 14.37 -0.59
N SER A 42 14.54 13.51 0.27
CA SER A 42 13.46 13.80 1.22
C SER A 42 12.19 14.40 0.58
N SER A 43 11.97 14.15 -0.73
CA SER A 43 10.83 14.68 -1.49
C SER A 43 9.92 13.58 -2.01
N TYR A 44 8.70 13.52 -1.46
CA TYR A 44 7.70 12.50 -1.79
C TYR A 44 6.63 12.99 -2.78
N GLN A 45 6.81 14.19 -3.38
CA GLN A 45 5.79 14.85 -4.20
C GLN A 45 5.34 14.02 -5.40
N PHE A 46 6.26 13.32 -6.07
CA PHE A 46 5.95 12.50 -7.24
C PHE A 46 5.19 11.20 -6.90
N ILE A 47 5.23 10.74 -5.65
CA ILE A 47 4.54 9.51 -5.24
C ILE A 47 3.03 9.70 -5.30
N GLY A 48 2.51 10.87 -4.90
CA GLY A 48 1.07 11.18 -5.01
C GLY A 48 0.56 11.13 -6.46
N LEU A 49 1.38 11.57 -7.42
CA LEU A 49 1.05 11.49 -8.85
C LEU A 49 0.96 10.02 -9.31
N VAL A 50 1.91 9.17 -8.90
CA VAL A 50 1.89 7.72 -9.21
C VAL A 50 0.63 7.07 -8.64
N MET A 51 0.28 7.36 -7.38
CA MET A 51 -0.93 6.81 -6.76
C MET A 51 -2.20 7.26 -7.49
N THR A 52 -2.22 8.48 -8.02
CA THR A 52 -3.32 8.97 -8.85
C THR A 52 -3.43 8.21 -10.17
N ILE A 53 -2.29 7.93 -10.83
CA ILE A 53 -2.24 7.10 -12.04
C ILE A 53 -2.79 5.69 -11.73
N TYR A 54 -2.40 5.11 -10.59
CA TYR A 54 -2.90 3.79 -10.18
C TYR A 54 -4.41 3.81 -9.95
N ALA A 55 -4.92 4.84 -9.28
CA ALA A 55 -6.35 4.99 -9.01
C ALA A 55 -7.17 5.10 -10.30
N ILE A 56 -6.64 5.76 -11.34
CA ILE A 56 -7.31 5.94 -12.63
C ILE A 56 -7.17 4.70 -13.52
N THR A 57 -6.13 3.89 -13.33
CA THR A 57 -5.79 2.72 -14.17
C THR A 57 -6.98 1.77 -14.41
N PRO A 58 -7.75 1.32 -13.40
CA PRO A 58 -8.92 0.48 -13.66
C PRO A 58 -9.97 1.13 -14.54
N PHE A 59 -10.12 2.45 -14.50
CA PHE A 59 -11.08 3.18 -15.33
C PHE A 59 -10.64 3.29 -16.79
N LEU A 60 -9.33 3.21 -17.06
CA LEU A 60 -8.78 3.20 -18.42
C LEU A 60 -8.93 1.82 -19.08
N PHE A 61 -8.75 0.74 -18.30
CA PHE A 61 -8.76 -0.62 -18.84
C PHE A 61 -10.14 -1.29 -18.77
N LEU A 62 -10.88 -1.09 -17.68
CA LEU A 62 -12.12 -1.84 -17.40
C LEU A 62 -13.37 -1.04 -17.74
N ASN A 63 -14.32 -1.74 -18.38
CA ASN A 63 -15.66 -1.21 -18.56
C ASN A 63 -16.45 -1.24 -17.23
N LYS A 64 -17.72 -0.80 -17.26
CA LYS A 64 -18.57 -0.75 -16.05
C LYS A 64 -18.71 -2.11 -15.37
N ALA A 65 -18.85 -3.19 -16.14
CA ALA A 65 -18.97 -4.55 -15.61
C ALA A 65 -17.64 -5.01 -14.99
N GLY A 66 -16.51 -4.73 -15.63
CA GLY A 66 -15.18 -5.01 -15.10
C GLY A 66 -14.89 -4.27 -13.80
N ARG A 67 -15.24 -2.98 -13.70
CA ARG A 67 -15.10 -2.22 -12.46
C ARG A 67 -15.94 -2.82 -11.32
N LYS A 68 -17.19 -3.22 -11.60
CA LYS A 68 -18.02 -3.91 -10.62
C LYS A 68 -17.41 -5.26 -10.21
N HIS A 69 -16.86 -6.00 -11.17
CA HIS A 69 -16.22 -7.30 -10.94
C HIS A 69 -15.04 -7.21 -9.97
N ILE A 70 -14.17 -6.21 -10.14
CA ILE A 70 -13.05 -5.99 -9.21
C ILE A 70 -13.47 -5.45 -7.84
N GLY A 71 -14.77 -5.19 -7.64
CA GLY A 71 -15.32 -4.71 -6.39
C GLY A 71 -15.39 -3.19 -6.26
N LEU A 72 -15.27 -2.41 -7.34
CA LEU A 72 -15.59 -0.96 -7.34
C LEU A 72 -17.11 -0.76 -7.29
N GLN A 73 -17.69 -1.16 -6.17
CA GLN A 73 -19.10 -1.02 -5.85
C GLN A 73 -19.25 -0.62 -4.38
N LEU A 74 -20.39 -0.04 -4.04
CA LEU A 74 -20.67 0.35 -2.67
C LEU A 74 -20.66 -0.88 -1.74
N PRO A 75 -20.15 -0.72 -0.51
CA PRO A 75 -20.18 -1.76 0.50
C PRO A 75 -21.64 -2.11 0.85
N GLN A 76 -21.91 -3.39 1.09
CA GLN A 76 -23.23 -3.80 1.58
C GLN A 76 -23.35 -3.66 3.11
N ASN A 77 -22.22 -3.65 3.83
CA ASN A 77 -22.19 -3.58 5.29
C ASN A 77 -21.08 -2.64 5.78
N TYR A 78 -21.49 -1.50 6.35
CA TYR A 78 -20.60 -0.46 6.85
C TYR A 78 -19.93 -0.82 8.18
N ASN A 79 -20.51 -1.72 8.98
CA ASN A 79 -19.88 -2.16 10.24
C ASN A 79 -18.58 -2.91 9.97
N TRP A 80 -18.56 -3.73 8.92
CA TRP A 80 -17.34 -4.41 8.49
C TRP A 80 -16.29 -3.44 7.94
N LEU A 81 -16.70 -2.31 7.34
CA LEU A 81 -15.74 -1.26 6.93
C LEU A 81 -15.09 -0.60 8.14
N MET A 82 -15.86 -0.27 9.17
CA MET A 82 -15.31 0.27 10.41
C MET A 82 -14.36 -0.72 11.07
N LEU A 83 -14.73 -2.01 11.11
CA LEU A 83 -13.85 -3.04 11.62
C LEU A 83 -12.57 -3.18 10.78
N ALA A 84 -12.65 -3.08 9.45
CA ALA A 84 -11.48 -3.10 8.57
C ALA A 84 -10.50 -1.99 8.93
N LEU A 85 -11.00 -0.75 9.11
CA LEU A 85 -10.20 0.39 9.55
C LEU A 85 -9.53 0.12 10.91
N ILE A 86 -10.28 -0.35 11.91
CA ILE A 86 -9.77 -0.64 13.25
C ILE A 86 -8.68 -1.72 13.20
N ILE A 87 -8.88 -2.79 12.41
CA ILE A 87 -7.87 -3.84 12.25
C ILE A 87 -6.62 -3.31 11.56
N GLY A 88 -6.75 -2.45 10.56
CA GLY A 88 -5.62 -1.75 9.96
C GLY A 88 -4.79 -0.98 10.99
N VAL A 89 -5.45 -0.15 11.81
CA VAL A 89 -4.80 0.63 12.89
C VAL A 89 -4.13 -0.32 13.88
N SER A 90 -4.83 -1.36 14.32
CA SER A 90 -4.34 -2.33 15.31
C SER A 90 -3.10 -3.08 14.80
N PHE A 91 -3.10 -3.47 13.53
CA PHE A 91 -1.95 -4.15 12.92
C PHE A 91 -0.74 -3.21 12.79
N SER A 92 -0.98 -1.94 12.47
CA SER A 92 0.06 -0.91 12.47
C SER A 92 0.68 -0.73 13.85
N LEU A 93 -0.15 -0.60 14.90
CA LEU A 93 0.33 -0.52 16.28
C LEU A 93 1.14 -1.76 16.70
N LEU A 94 0.72 -2.95 16.27
CA LEU A 94 1.48 -4.18 16.51
C LEU A 94 2.87 -4.11 15.85
N LEU A 95 2.97 -3.68 14.59
CA LEU A 95 4.26 -3.50 13.93
C LEU A 95 5.10 -2.43 14.62
N TYR A 96 4.51 -1.34 15.11
CA TYR A 96 5.24 -0.34 15.88
C TYR A 96 5.88 -0.96 17.14
N VAL A 97 5.08 -1.70 17.93
CA VAL A 97 5.56 -2.37 19.15
C VAL A 97 6.69 -3.34 18.83
N VAL A 98 6.54 -4.16 17.78
CA VAL A 98 7.61 -5.10 17.36
C VAL A 98 8.88 -4.34 16.96
N GLY A 99 8.75 -3.25 16.21
CA GLY A 99 9.89 -2.43 15.78
C GLY A 99 10.67 -1.84 16.97
N ILE A 100 9.95 -1.25 17.95
CA ILE A 100 10.55 -0.68 19.15
C ILE A 100 11.20 -1.75 20.04
N LEU A 101 10.55 -2.89 20.24
CA LEU A 101 11.09 -3.97 21.07
C LEU A 101 12.37 -4.58 20.50
N LEU A 102 12.48 -4.68 19.17
CA LEU A 102 13.62 -5.30 18.51
C LEU A 102 14.76 -4.32 18.22
N TYR A 103 14.44 -3.07 17.88
CA TYR A 103 15.40 -2.12 17.31
C TYR A 103 15.40 -0.75 17.97
N SER A 104 14.50 -0.50 18.92
CA SER A 104 14.37 0.77 19.67
C SER A 104 14.37 1.98 18.72
N ASP A 105 15.12 3.03 19.04
CA ASP A 105 15.16 4.27 18.24
C ASP A 105 16.24 4.24 17.13
N SER A 106 16.74 3.05 16.78
CA SER A 106 17.76 2.92 15.72
C SER A 106 17.14 2.97 14.32
N TYR A 107 17.97 3.24 13.30
CA TYR A 107 17.54 3.18 11.90
C TYR A 107 17.18 1.77 11.40
N GLN A 108 17.43 0.72 12.19
CA GLN A 108 16.92 -0.62 11.91
C GLN A 108 15.42 -0.77 12.26
N ASN A 109 14.83 0.23 12.94
CA ASN A 109 13.39 0.31 13.15
C ASN A 109 12.72 0.98 11.95
N TRP A 110 11.76 0.29 11.33
CA TRP A 110 11.03 0.81 10.18
C TRP A 110 10.22 2.08 10.48
N TYR A 111 9.63 2.21 11.68
CA TYR A 111 8.90 3.44 12.05
C TYR A 111 9.84 4.63 12.17
N VAL A 112 11.02 4.43 12.78
CA VAL A 112 12.03 5.49 12.95
C VAL A 112 12.57 5.93 11.58
N TYR A 113 12.96 4.97 10.74
CA TYR A 113 13.52 5.29 9.43
C TYR A 113 12.48 5.95 8.50
N ILE A 114 11.26 5.39 8.40
CA ILE A 114 10.19 5.99 7.59
C ILE A 114 9.80 7.36 8.15
N GLY A 115 9.78 7.51 9.48
CA GLY A 115 9.46 8.77 10.16
C GLY A 115 10.37 9.93 9.76
N LYS A 116 11.61 9.68 9.33
CA LYS A 116 12.49 10.73 8.77
C LYS A 116 11.87 11.46 7.59
N SER A 117 11.10 10.76 6.76
CA SER A 117 10.45 11.35 5.57
C SER A 117 9.38 12.39 5.93
N TYR A 118 8.90 12.39 7.17
CA TYR A 118 7.88 13.32 7.65
C TYR A 118 8.48 14.66 8.09
N ASN A 119 9.81 14.77 8.19
CA ASN A 119 10.53 15.99 8.57
C ASN A 119 9.96 16.69 9.83
N ILE A 120 9.56 15.90 10.83
CA ILE A 120 9.08 16.42 12.12
C ILE A 120 10.28 17.04 12.86
N GLN A 121 10.26 18.36 13.04
CA GLN A 121 11.32 19.09 13.74
C GLN A 121 11.23 18.89 15.25
N GLU A 122 12.38 18.74 15.89
CA GLU A 122 12.47 18.68 17.36
C GLU A 122 12.00 20.02 17.97
N GLY A 123 11.16 19.96 19.00
CA GLY A 123 10.58 21.17 19.62
C GLY A 123 9.44 21.83 18.82
N MET A 124 8.92 21.19 17.76
CA MET A 124 7.76 21.71 17.00
C MET A 124 6.56 21.97 17.94
N PRO A 125 5.94 23.18 17.87
CA PRO A 125 4.73 23.49 18.62
C PRO A 125 3.59 22.49 18.39
N ALA A 126 2.80 22.21 19.43
CA ALA A 126 1.79 21.16 19.40
C ALA A 126 0.69 21.37 18.34
N ASP A 127 0.32 22.62 18.09
CA ASP A 127 -0.63 23.04 17.05
C ASP A 127 -0.08 22.78 15.64
N GLN A 128 1.18 23.13 15.38
CA GLN A 128 1.84 22.86 14.10
C GLN A 128 1.99 21.36 13.86
N LYS A 129 2.39 20.61 14.90
CA LYS A 129 2.51 19.15 14.86
C LYS A 129 1.16 18.49 14.55
N LEU A 130 0.07 18.99 15.15
CA LEU A 130 -1.28 18.51 14.88
C LEU A 130 -1.73 18.78 13.44
N ILE A 131 -1.46 19.99 12.92
CA ILE A 131 -1.76 20.33 11.52
C ILE A 131 -1.02 19.40 10.56
N MET A 132 0.28 19.20 10.79
CA MET A 132 1.09 18.31 9.95
C MET A 132 0.65 16.85 10.07
N PHE A 133 0.26 16.40 11.26
CA PHE A 133 -0.34 15.08 11.46
C PHE A 133 -1.59 14.91 10.59
N PHE A 134 -2.52 15.87 10.60
CA PHE A 134 -3.73 15.76 9.79
C PHE A 134 -3.43 15.77 8.29
N ILE A 135 -2.51 16.62 7.83
CA ILE A 135 -2.10 16.64 6.41
C ILE A 135 -1.55 15.27 6.01
N MET A 136 -0.61 14.72 6.78
CA MET A 136 0.01 13.43 6.47
C MET A 136 -0.96 12.26 6.61
N ALA A 137 -1.79 12.25 7.66
CA ALA A 137 -2.81 11.23 7.88
C ALA A 137 -3.84 11.23 6.74
N ILE A 138 -4.45 12.37 6.43
CA ILE A 138 -5.50 12.46 5.41
C ILE A 138 -4.95 12.09 4.04
N THR A 139 -3.81 12.64 3.65
CA THR A 139 -3.19 12.32 2.34
C THR A 139 -2.79 10.85 2.26
N GLY A 140 -2.16 10.31 3.31
CA GLY A 140 -1.78 8.91 3.43
C GLY A 140 -2.97 7.94 3.48
N MET A 141 -4.12 8.36 4.02
CA MET A 141 -5.35 7.56 4.05
C MET A 141 -6.10 7.54 2.71
N ILE A 142 -5.83 8.48 1.81
CA ILE A 142 -6.56 8.63 0.55
C ILE A 142 -5.74 8.11 -0.63
N PHE A 143 -4.58 8.69 -0.91
CA PHE A 143 -3.89 8.48 -2.19
C PHE A 143 -3.36 7.05 -2.32
N SER A 144 -2.52 6.61 -1.38
CA SER A 144 -1.93 5.26 -1.41
C SER A 144 -3.00 4.17 -1.32
N PRO A 145 -3.93 4.18 -0.35
CA PRO A 145 -4.95 3.15 -0.24
C PRO A 145 -5.83 3.02 -1.48
N ILE A 146 -6.31 4.14 -2.05
CA ILE A 146 -7.14 4.09 -3.25
C ILE A 146 -6.31 3.59 -4.44
N GLY A 147 -5.14 4.18 -4.69
CA GLY A 147 -4.31 3.82 -5.83
C GLY A 147 -3.85 2.36 -5.79
N GLU A 148 -3.25 1.95 -4.68
CA GLU A 148 -2.63 0.64 -4.54
C GLU A 148 -3.69 -0.47 -4.48
N GLU A 149 -4.79 -0.29 -3.75
CA GLU A 149 -5.81 -1.34 -3.70
C GLU A 149 -6.54 -1.50 -5.04
N PHE A 150 -6.81 -0.40 -5.75
CA PHE A 150 -7.43 -0.45 -7.08
C PHE A 150 -6.56 -1.20 -8.09
N LEU A 151 -5.24 -1.06 -7.98
CA LEU A 151 -4.28 -1.74 -8.82
C LEU A 151 -4.05 -3.20 -8.37
N PHE A 152 -3.56 -3.41 -7.15
CA PHE A 152 -3.16 -4.71 -6.65
C PHE A 152 -4.34 -5.65 -6.46
N ARG A 153 -5.40 -5.20 -5.77
CA ARG A 153 -6.59 -6.02 -5.44
C ARG A 153 -7.66 -5.97 -6.50
N GLY A 154 -7.52 -5.04 -7.44
CA GLY A 154 -8.32 -5.00 -8.66
C GLY A 154 -7.59 -5.65 -9.83
N LEU A 155 -6.99 -4.82 -10.69
CA LEU A 155 -6.53 -5.25 -12.02
C LEU A 155 -5.48 -6.37 -11.99
N ILE A 156 -4.47 -6.26 -11.11
CA ILE A 156 -3.40 -7.26 -10.98
C ILE A 156 -3.99 -8.57 -10.45
N HIS A 157 -4.76 -8.51 -9.36
CA HIS A 157 -5.43 -9.65 -8.77
C HIS A 157 -6.23 -10.45 -9.81
N GLU A 158 -7.12 -9.79 -10.54
CA GLU A 158 -7.98 -10.48 -11.51
C GLU A 158 -7.19 -11.16 -12.64
N SER A 159 -6.05 -10.57 -13.03
CA SER A 159 -5.17 -11.17 -14.05
C SER A 159 -4.65 -12.55 -13.60
N PHE A 160 -4.33 -12.70 -12.31
CA PHE A 160 -3.92 -13.99 -11.74
C PHE A 160 -5.11 -14.88 -11.38
N ALA A 161 -6.18 -14.31 -10.83
CA ALA A 161 -7.35 -15.06 -10.36
C ALA A 161 -8.03 -15.81 -11.49
N ALA A 162 -8.03 -15.23 -12.70
CA ALA A 162 -8.49 -15.87 -13.93
C ALA A 162 -7.91 -17.26 -14.19
N SER A 163 -6.63 -17.43 -13.88
CA SER A 163 -5.86 -18.64 -14.21
C SER A 163 -5.59 -19.52 -12.99
N LEU A 164 -5.49 -18.92 -11.80
CA LEU A 164 -4.97 -19.56 -10.59
C LEU A 164 -5.98 -19.61 -9.43
N GLY A 165 -7.10 -18.90 -9.55
CA GLY A 165 -8.09 -18.71 -8.49
C GLY A 165 -7.66 -17.64 -7.45
N ASP A 166 -8.64 -17.12 -6.72
CA ASP A 166 -8.48 -15.99 -5.79
C ASP A 166 -7.39 -16.19 -4.74
N GLN A 167 -7.29 -17.39 -4.15
CA GLN A 167 -6.35 -17.63 -3.05
C GLN A 167 -4.89 -17.49 -3.49
N LYS A 168 -4.55 -18.13 -4.63
CA LYS A 168 -3.20 -18.06 -5.20
C LYS A 168 -2.93 -16.67 -5.77
N ALA A 169 -3.90 -16.06 -6.43
CA ALA A 169 -3.80 -14.68 -6.92
C ALA A 169 -3.45 -13.72 -5.80
N SER A 170 -4.15 -13.83 -4.66
CA SER A 170 -3.85 -13.00 -3.50
C SER A 170 -2.50 -13.33 -2.85
N MET A 171 -1.95 -14.54 -2.99
CA MET A 171 -0.58 -14.80 -2.50
C MET A 171 0.44 -14.05 -3.36
N ILE A 172 0.24 -14.05 -4.68
CA ILE A 172 1.12 -13.41 -5.65
C ILE A 172 1.06 -11.89 -5.54
N ASP A 173 -0.15 -11.30 -5.57
CA ASP A 173 -0.29 -9.84 -5.45
C ASP A 173 0.23 -9.32 -4.12
N SER A 174 0.08 -10.09 -3.03
CA SER A 174 0.48 -9.66 -1.71
C SER A 174 1.98 -9.75 -1.52
N LEU A 175 2.63 -10.73 -2.15
CA LEU A 175 4.08 -10.83 -2.22
C LEU A 175 4.65 -9.68 -3.06
N ALA A 176 4.06 -9.39 -4.23
CA ALA A 176 4.48 -8.28 -5.06
C ALA A 176 4.34 -6.93 -4.33
N PHE A 177 3.23 -6.72 -3.63
CA PHE A 177 3.03 -5.57 -2.75
C PHE A 177 4.14 -5.49 -1.70
N ALA A 178 4.38 -6.56 -0.94
CA ALA A 178 5.35 -6.58 0.14
C ALA A 178 6.79 -6.31 -0.32
N ILE A 179 7.24 -6.94 -1.41
CA ILE A 179 8.58 -6.74 -1.98
C ILE A 179 8.75 -5.30 -2.48
N THR A 180 7.70 -4.72 -3.08
CA THR A 180 7.74 -3.32 -3.53
C THR A 180 7.92 -2.33 -2.38
N HIS A 181 7.61 -2.74 -1.13
CA HIS A 181 7.80 -1.92 0.06
C HIS A 181 9.21 -1.99 0.66
N ILE A 182 10.13 -2.77 0.08
CA ILE A 182 11.56 -2.74 0.46
C ILE A 182 12.15 -1.33 0.22
N SER A 183 11.61 -0.57 -0.73
CA SER A 183 12.06 0.81 -0.98
C SER A 183 11.66 1.79 0.13
N HIS A 184 10.57 1.53 0.86
CA HIS A 184 10.20 2.32 2.03
C HIS A 184 11.06 1.97 3.23
N PHE A 185 11.37 0.69 3.40
CA PHE A 185 12.27 0.22 4.44
C PHE A 185 12.92 -1.11 4.09
N GLY A 186 14.21 -1.23 4.38
CA GLY A 186 15.05 -2.39 4.09
C GLY A 186 16.30 -1.97 3.33
N LEU A 187 16.11 -1.26 2.21
CA LEU A 187 17.15 -0.44 1.58
C LEU A 187 17.06 0.98 2.13
N VAL A 188 17.98 1.32 3.02
CA VAL A 188 17.98 2.58 3.75
C VAL A 188 19.06 3.52 3.24
N PHE A 189 18.79 4.81 3.25
CA PHE A 189 19.72 5.86 2.85
C PHE A 189 20.08 6.72 4.06
N ILE A 190 21.31 6.57 4.54
CA ILE A 190 21.80 7.21 5.76
C ILE A 190 23.20 7.74 5.46
N ASN A 191 23.49 8.98 5.88
CA ASN A 191 24.80 9.62 5.69
C ASN A 191 25.32 9.56 4.24
N ASN A 192 24.43 9.78 3.27
CA ASN A 192 24.69 9.70 1.83
C ASN A 192 25.14 8.31 1.32
N GLN A 193 24.84 7.25 2.06
CA GLN A 193 25.17 5.87 1.69
C GLN A 193 23.92 4.98 1.75
N TRP A 194 23.89 3.98 0.87
CA TRP A 194 22.86 2.95 0.86
C TRP A 194 23.31 1.77 1.72
N ASP A 195 22.54 1.45 2.75
CA ASP A 195 22.71 0.24 3.54
C ASP A 195 21.52 -0.70 3.33
N PHE A 196 21.78 -2.00 3.44
CA PHE A 196 20.74 -3.02 3.37
C PHE A 196 20.65 -3.78 4.68
N TYR A 197 19.60 -3.51 5.44
CA TYR A 197 19.33 -4.20 6.70
C TYR A 197 18.56 -5.49 6.44
N LEU A 198 19.27 -6.55 6.04
CA LEU A 198 18.67 -7.81 5.60
C LEU A 198 17.63 -8.36 6.60
N LEU A 199 18.00 -8.53 7.88
CA LEU A 199 17.09 -9.11 8.87
C LEU A 199 15.88 -8.19 9.18
N PRO A 200 16.06 -6.89 9.48
CA PRO A 200 14.93 -5.96 9.61
C PRO A 200 14.04 -5.91 8.36
N CYS A 201 14.64 -5.92 7.16
CA CYS A 201 13.94 -5.94 5.88
C CYS A 201 13.04 -7.17 5.73
N LEU A 202 13.54 -8.36 6.07
CA LEU A 202 12.74 -9.59 6.02
C LEU A 202 11.52 -9.53 6.94
N LEU A 203 11.69 -9.00 8.16
CA LEU A 203 10.58 -8.80 9.10
C LEU A 203 9.56 -7.80 8.57
N TRP A 204 10.05 -6.68 8.01
CA TRP A 204 9.20 -5.67 7.39
C TRP A 204 8.41 -6.24 6.21
N VAL A 205 9.06 -6.95 5.29
CA VAL A 205 8.41 -7.60 4.15
C VAL A 205 7.39 -8.65 4.62
N ALA A 206 7.70 -9.43 5.66
CA ALA A 206 6.74 -10.36 6.26
C ALA A 206 5.52 -9.62 6.83
N GLY A 207 5.72 -8.51 7.55
CA GLY A 207 4.65 -7.66 8.05
C GLY A 207 3.79 -7.07 6.93
N MET A 208 4.43 -6.54 5.88
CA MET A 208 3.75 -6.04 4.68
C MET A 208 2.97 -7.13 3.97
N TYR A 209 3.49 -8.35 3.88
CA TYR A 209 2.77 -9.47 3.30
C TYR A 209 1.53 -9.82 4.12
N VAL A 210 1.63 -9.91 5.45
CA VAL A 210 0.50 -10.23 6.32
C VAL A 210 -0.58 -9.15 6.26
N VAL A 211 -0.22 -7.86 6.34
CA VAL A 211 -1.22 -6.77 6.25
C VAL A 211 -1.89 -6.75 4.87
N SER A 212 -1.10 -7.04 3.84
CA SER A 212 -1.56 -7.14 2.46
C SER A 212 -2.59 -8.27 2.27
N ARG A 213 -2.41 -9.39 2.98
CA ARG A 213 -3.42 -10.46 3.05
C ARG A 213 -4.66 -10.06 3.84
N LEU A 214 -4.53 -9.24 4.89
CA LEU A 214 -5.68 -8.68 5.62
C LEU A 214 -6.52 -7.76 4.73
N PHE A 215 -5.90 -6.92 3.89
CA PHE A 215 -6.61 -6.07 2.93
C PHE A 215 -7.47 -6.91 1.98
N PHE A 216 -6.90 -7.98 1.44
CA PHE A 216 -7.65 -8.93 0.60
C PHE A 216 -8.79 -9.60 1.37
N TYR A 217 -8.56 -10.03 2.61
CA TYR A 217 -9.61 -10.62 3.45
C TYR A 217 -10.81 -9.68 3.60
N TYR A 218 -10.58 -8.39 3.89
CA TYR A 218 -11.66 -7.41 4.02
C TYR A 218 -12.31 -7.03 2.69
N LYS A 219 -11.59 -7.05 1.56
CA LYS A 219 -12.22 -7.00 0.21
C LYS A 219 -13.25 -8.12 0.08
N MET A 220 -12.87 -9.35 0.39
CA MET A 220 -13.73 -10.53 0.22
C MET A 220 -14.88 -10.57 1.21
N LYS A 221 -14.67 -10.15 2.47
CA LYS A 221 -15.75 -10.12 3.46
C LYS A 221 -16.82 -9.06 3.15
N ILE A 222 -16.41 -7.93 2.60
CA ILE A 222 -17.31 -6.81 2.30
C ILE A 222 -17.85 -6.89 0.86
N GLN A 223 -17.25 -7.75 0.03
CA GLN A 223 -17.54 -7.87 -1.40
C GLN A 223 -17.37 -6.52 -2.12
N SER A 224 -16.38 -5.75 -1.67
CA SER A 224 -16.08 -4.41 -2.18
C SER A 224 -14.61 -4.10 -1.92
N ILE A 225 -13.96 -3.48 -2.92
CA ILE A 225 -12.57 -3.06 -2.81
C ILE A 225 -12.38 -2.01 -1.71
N TRP A 226 -13.44 -1.29 -1.34
CA TRP A 226 -13.43 -0.34 -0.23
C TRP A 226 -13.10 -1.01 1.11
N GLY A 227 -13.32 -2.32 1.26
CA GLY A 227 -12.85 -3.06 2.43
C GLY A 227 -11.33 -3.10 2.56
N ALA A 228 -10.63 -3.34 1.45
CA ALA A 228 -9.18 -3.26 1.39
C ALA A 228 -8.71 -1.81 1.59
N VAL A 229 -9.33 -0.85 0.90
CA VAL A 229 -8.98 0.57 1.01
C VAL A 229 -9.07 1.04 2.46
N LEU A 230 -10.19 0.81 3.14
CA LEU A 230 -10.36 1.26 4.53
C LEU A 230 -9.42 0.56 5.51
N CYS A 231 -9.14 -0.74 5.31
CA CYS A 231 -8.15 -1.44 6.10
C CYS A 231 -6.75 -0.83 5.92
N HIS A 232 -6.39 -0.50 4.68
CA HIS A 232 -5.13 0.14 4.35
C HIS A 232 -5.07 1.58 4.88
N SER A 233 -6.13 2.37 4.73
CA SER A 233 -6.24 3.69 5.35
C SER A 233 -6.05 3.62 6.87
N GLY A 234 -6.64 2.63 7.54
CA GLY A 234 -6.42 2.39 8.96
C GLY A 234 -4.96 2.09 9.29
N PHE A 235 -4.29 1.26 8.49
CA PHE A 235 -2.86 0.98 8.65
C PHE A 235 -2.00 2.24 8.55
N ASN A 236 -2.26 3.09 7.53
CA ASN A 236 -1.53 4.34 7.31
C ASN A 236 -1.81 5.38 8.41
N LEU A 237 -3.05 5.44 8.91
CA LEU A 237 -3.42 6.28 10.05
C LEU A 237 -2.67 5.85 11.31
N GLY A 238 -2.69 4.55 11.63
CA GLY A 238 -1.95 4.00 12.77
C GLY A 238 -0.46 4.28 12.64
N MET A 239 0.09 4.18 11.41
CA MET A 239 1.51 4.41 11.18
C MET A 239 1.89 5.86 11.43
N THR A 240 1.12 6.77 10.82
CA THR A 240 1.27 8.22 10.99
C THR A 240 1.14 8.58 12.48
N TYR A 241 0.15 8.04 13.19
CA TYR A 241 -0.03 8.31 14.62
C TYR A 241 1.19 7.89 15.44
N CYS A 242 1.74 6.69 15.21
CA CYS A 242 2.94 6.24 15.91
C CYS A 242 4.14 7.14 15.62
N ILE A 243 4.36 7.50 14.36
CA ILE A 243 5.47 8.38 13.95
C ILE A 243 5.37 9.76 14.59
N PHE A 244 4.16 10.32 14.68
CA PHE A 244 3.98 11.65 15.27
C PHE A 244 4.01 11.63 16.79
N TYR A 245 3.40 10.66 17.45
CA TYR A 245 3.08 10.80 18.88
C TYR A 245 3.72 9.75 19.78
N LEU A 246 4.23 8.66 19.22
CA LEU A 246 4.83 7.57 20.00
C LEU A 246 6.34 7.40 19.74
N LEU A 247 6.87 8.04 18.70
CA LEU A 247 8.31 8.32 18.53
C LEU A 247 8.62 9.72 19.07
#